data_AF-A0A5S9MHR6-F1
#
_entry.id   AF-A0A5S9MHR6-F1
#
_cell.length_a   1.000
_cell.length_b   1.000
_cell.length_c   1.000
_cell.angle_alpha   90.00
_cell.angle_beta   90.00
_cell.angle_gamma   90.00
#
_symmetry.space_group_name_H-M   'P 1'
#
loop_
_entity.id
_entity.type
_entity.pdbx_description
1 polymer ?
#
loop_
_entity_poly.entity_id
_entity_poly.type
_entity_poly.pdbx_seq_one_letter_code
_entity_poly.pdbx_strand_id
1 'polypeptide(L)' 'MKVVTPKPFTFKGGEKAVLLLHGFTGNTADVRMLGRYLNDRGYTCHAPQYKKDTVCRQKSLSIQARLTGGKTLKKAINS' A
#
# COMPACT_ATOMS: atom_id res chain seq x y z
N MET A 1 18.23 -5.15 13.42
CA MET A 1 17.39 -5.65 12.31
C MET A 1 17.65 -4.80 11.07
N LYS A 2 18.00 -5.39 9.92
CA LYS A 2 18.16 -4.64 8.66
C LYS A 2 16.76 -4.24 8.17
N VAL A 3 16.46 -2.94 8.17
CA VAL A 3 15.22 -2.43 7.58
C VAL A 3 15.34 -2.58 6.07
N VAL A 4 14.65 -3.58 5.51
CA VAL A 4 14.58 -3.77 4.06
C VAL A 4 13.63 -2.72 3.51
N THR A 5 14.17 -1.77 2.75
CA THR A 5 13.34 -0.79 2.06
C THR A 5 12.46 -1.53 1.05
N PRO A 6 11.15 -1.24 1.03
CA PRO A 6 10.29 -1.83 0.04
C PRO A 6 10.69 -1.39 -1.36
N LYS A 7 10.88 -2.38 -2.22
CA LYS A 7 11.19 -2.14 -3.62
C LYS A 7 9.99 -2.53 -4.47
N PRO A 8 9.63 -1.70 -5.46
CA PRO A 8 8.68 -2.12 -6.47
C PRO A 8 9.19 -3.41 -7.14
N PHE A 9 8.26 -4.25 -7.58
CA PHE A 9 8.62 -5.50 -8.25
C PHE A 9 7.81 -5.68 -9.53
N THR A 10 8.45 -6.37 -10.48
CA THR A 10 7.81 -6.82 -11.72
C THR A 10 8.16 -8.27 -11.91
N PHE A 11 7.16 -9.13 -11.95
CA PHE A 11 7.29 -10.52 -12.35
C PHE A 11 6.84 -10.62 -13.80
N LYS A 12 7.76 -10.99 -14.69
CA LYS A 12 7.43 -11.27 -16.08
C LYS A 12 6.88 -12.70 -16.18
N GLY A 13 5.78 -12.85 -16.89
CA GLY A 13 5.13 -14.13 -17.13
C GLY A 13 4.61 -14.15 -18.56
N GLY A 14 3.33 -14.45 -18.73
CA GLY A 14 2.68 -14.49 -20.03
C GLY A 14 2.08 -13.15 -20.48
N GLU A 15 1.26 -13.25 -21.51
CA GLU A 15 0.69 -12.14 -22.28
C GLU A 15 -0.24 -11.23 -21.46
N LYS A 16 -0.90 -11.78 -20.44
CA LYS A 16 -1.85 -11.03 -19.59
C LYS A 16 -1.12 -10.36 -18.44
N ALA A 17 -1.28 -9.04 -18.30
CA ALA A 17 -0.68 -8.24 -17.25
C ALA A 17 -1.69 -7.88 -16.13
N VAL A 18 -1.23 -7.90 -14.88
CA VAL A 18 -1.99 -7.53 -13.69
C VAL A 18 -1.20 -6.48 -12.89
N LEU A 19 -1.85 -5.36 -12.60
CA LEU A 19 -1.32 -4.31 -11.75
C LEU A 19 -1.78 -4.53 -10.31
N LEU A 20 -0.84 -4.73 -9.39
CA LEU A 20 -1.09 -4.98 -7.98
C LEU A 20 -0.86 -3.70 -7.17
N LEU A 21 -1.95 -3.17 -6.62
CA LEU A 21 -1.97 -1.95 -5.83
C LEU A 21 -2.07 -2.30 -4.34
N HIS A 22 -1.11 -1.85 -3.55
CA HIS A 22 -1.11 -2.08 -2.11
C HIS A 22 -2.01 -1.07 -1.38
N GLY A 23 -2.40 -1.39 -0.14
CA GLY A 23 -3.18 -0.49 0.70
C GLY A 23 -2.41 0.77 1.10
N PHE A 24 -3.13 1.80 1.57
CA PHE A 24 -2.55 3.11 1.89
C PHE A 24 -1.41 3.07 2.93
N THR A 25 -1.61 2.33 4.03
CA THR A 25 -0.59 2.12 5.08
C THR A 25 0.32 0.93 4.78
N GLY A 26 -0.03 0.13 3.78
CA GLY A 26 0.63 -1.11 3.43
C GLY A 26 1.82 -0.89 2.52
N ASN A 27 2.35 -2.01 2.05
CA ASN A 27 3.59 -2.06 1.33
C ASN A 27 3.53 -3.04 0.16
N THR A 28 4.41 -2.89 -0.83
CA THR A 28 4.55 -3.87 -1.92
C THR A 28 4.82 -5.29 -1.43
N ALA A 29 5.34 -5.47 -0.21
CA ALA A 29 5.52 -6.80 0.40
C ALA A 29 4.20 -7.58 0.54
N ASP A 30 3.08 -6.91 0.85
CA ASP A 30 1.80 -7.55 1.13
C ASP A 30 1.21 -8.21 -0.12
N VAL A 31 1.42 -7.57 -1.28
CA VAL A 31 0.95 -8.07 -2.58
C VAL A 31 1.98 -8.95 -3.28
N ARG A 32 3.16 -9.17 -2.69
CA ARG A 32 4.26 -9.94 -3.31
C ARG A 32 3.92 -11.42 -3.45
N MET A 33 3.32 -12.03 -2.42
CA MET A 33 2.91 -13.43 -2.48
C MET A 33 1.78 -13.64 -3.49
N LEU A 34 0.82 -12.72 -3.55
CA LEU A 34 -0.23 -12.73 -4.56
C LEU A 34 0.34 -12.62 -5.98
N GLY A 35 1.33 -11.73 -6.18
CA GLY A 35 2.02 -11.60 -7.45
C GLY A 35 2.73 -12.87 -7.90
N ARG A 36 3.33 -13.64 -6.97
CA ARG A 36 3.92 -14.94 -7.30
C ARG A 36 2.86 -15.97 -7.71
N TYR A 37 1.78 -16.08 -6.94
CA TYR A 37 0.68 -17.00 -7.24
C TYR A 37 0.06 -16.77 -8.63
N LEU A 38 -0.07 -15.50 -9.03
CA LEU A 38 -0.55 -15.13 -10.37
C LEU A 38 0.53 -15.36 -11.43
N ASN A 39 1.79 -15.09 -11.12
CA ASN A 39 2.89 -15.34 -12.03
C ASN A 39 3.06 -16.83 -12.36
N ASP A 40 2.90 -17.71 -11.38
CA ASP A 40 2.90 -19.17 -11.55
C ASP A 40 1.77 -19.65 -12.49
N ARG A 41 0.71 -18.85 -12.67
CA ARG A 41 -0.40 -19.10 -13.60
C ARG A 41 -0.20 -18.44 -14.97
N GLY A 42 0.97 -17.88 -15.23
CA GLY A 42 1.30 -17.25 -16.50
C GLY A 42 0.88 -15.79 -16.61
N TYR A 43 0.62 -15.08 -15.51
CA TYR A 43 0.37 -13.64 -15.55
C TYR A 43 1.66 -12.83 -15.34
N THR A 44 1.80 -11.72 -16.06
CA THR A 44 2.80 -10.70 -15.77
C THR A 44 2.26 -9.80 -14.65
N CYS A 45 2.97 -9.68 -13.53
CA CYS A 45 2.50 -8.88 -12.39
C CYS A 45 3.43 -7.71 -12.14
N HIS A 46 2.87 -6.52 -11.96
CA HIS A 46 3.63 -5.32 -11.60
C HIS A 46 3.04 -4.70 -10.33
N ALA A 47 3.89 -4.37 -9.36
CA ALA A 47 3.48 -3.68 -8.14
C ALA A 47 4.36 -2.45 -7.89
N PRO A 48 3.84 -1.23 -8.12
CA PRO A 48 4.54 -0.01 -7.79
C PRO A 48 4.52 0.24 -6.28
N GLN A 49 5.59 0.83 -5.76
CA GLN A 49 5.61 1.32 -4.40
C GLN A 49 5.08 2.75 -4.38
N TYR A 50 4.01 3.00 -3.63
CA TYR A 50 3.51 4.36 -3.49
C TYR A 50 4.51 5.25 -2.75
N LYS A 51 4.63 6.48 -3.24
CA LYS A 51 5.45 7.51 -2.62
C LYS A 51 4.78 7.96 -1.33
N LYS A 52 5.37 7.57 -0.22
CA LYS A 52 4.93 7.90 1.13
C LYS A 52 5.48 9.26 1.52
N ASP A 53 4.94 10.30 0.87
CA ASP A 53 5.24 11.70 1.20
C ASP A 53 4.35 12.18 2.36
N THR A 54 4.88 13.07 3.20
CA THR A 54 4.25 13.58 4.43
C THR A 54 2.86 14.19 4.18
N VAL A 55 2.68 14.83 3.02
CA VAL A 55 1.40 15.41 2.57
C VAL A 55 0.32 14.35 2.40
N CYS A 56 0.67 13.16 1.89
CA CYS A 56 -0.26 12.07 1.67
C CYS A 56 -0.72 11.46 3.01
N ARG A 57 0.20 11.38 3.98
CA ARG A 57 -0.09 10.87 5.35
C ARG A 57 -0.99 11.81 6.14
N GLN A 58 -0.81 13.13 6.04
CA GLN A 58 -1.72 14.11 6.65
C GLN A 58 -3.11 14.11 6.00
N LYS A 59 -3.19 13.99 4.67
CA LYS A 59 -4.48 13.87 3.96
C LYS A 59 -5.22 12.59 4.30
N SER A 60 -4.51 11.47 4.46
CA SER A 60 -5.13 10.23 4.92
C SER A 60 -5.60 10.30 6.36
N LEU A 61 -4.81 10.88 7.28
CA LEU A 61 -5.24 11.02 8.66
C LEU A 61 -6.50 11.89 8.76
N SER A 62 -6.58 12.97 7.97
CA SER A 62 -7.75 13.83 7.95
C SER A 62 -8.97 13.15 7.32
N ILE A 63 -8.78 12.33 6.27
CA ILE A 63 -9.87 11.52 5.68
C ILE A 63 -10.32 10.40 6.65
N GLN A 64 -9.39 9.67 7.27
CA GLN A 64 -9.71 8.62 8.24
C GLN A 64 -10.45 9.20 9.44
N ALA A 65 -9.98 10.33 9.99
CA ALA A 65 -10.65 11.03 11.09
C ALA A 65 -12.07 11.53 10.72
N ARG A 66 -12.28 11.85 9.44
CA ARG A 66 -13.58 12.25 8.89
C ARG A 66 -14.52 11.05 8.73
N LEU A 67 -14.00 9.90 8.29
CA LEU A 67 -14.75 8.66 8.12
C LEU A 67 -15.10 8.00 9.48
N THR A 68 -14.25 8.12 10.49
CA THR A 68 -14.52 7.61 11.85
C THR A 68 -15.36 8.57 12.70
N GLY A 69 -15.97 9.59 12.07
CA GLY A 69 -16.97 10.44 12.73
C GLY A 69 -16.44 11.20 13.93
N GLY A 70 -15.40 12.03 13.77
CA GLY A 70 -15.23 13.35 14.41
C GLY A 70 -15.49 13.58 15.91
N LYS A 71 -15.71 12.56 16.75
CA LYS A 71 -16.08 12.75 18.17
C LYS A 71 -14.92 12.56 19.15
N THR A 72 -13.82 11.95 18.74
CA THR A 72 -12.75 11.57 19.69
C THR A 72 -11.55 12.53 19.71
N LEU A 73 -11.36 13.37 18.67
CA LEU A 73 -10.13 14.18 18.57
C LEU A 73 -10.13 15.45 19.44
N LYS A 74 -11.30 16.01 19.80
CA LYS A 74 -11.36 17.19 20.69
C LYS A 74 -10.97 16.88 22.14
N LYS A 75 -11.00 15.61 22.57
CA LYS A 75 -10.62 15.23 23.94
C LYS A 75 -9.11 15.09 24.12
N ALA A 76 -8.38 14.70 23.07
CA ALA A 76 -6.93 14.47 23.14
C ALA A 76 -6.07 15.74 23.01
N ILE A 77 -6.63 16.87 22.57
CA ILE A 77 -5.89 18.13 22.44
C ILE A 77 -6.01 19.00 23.71
N ASN A 78 -6.98 18.70 24.58
CA ASN A 78 -7.22 19.41 25.84
C ASN A 78 -6.99 18.53 27.08
N SER A 79 -6.15 17.49 26.98
CA SER A 79 -5.68 16.68 28.12
C SER A 79 -4.17 16.81 28.25
#